data_AF-A0A9N8YPP0-F1
#
_entry.id   AF-A0A9N8YPP0-F1
#
_cell.length_a   1.000
_cell.length_b   1.000
_cell.length_c   1.000
_cell.angle_alpha   90.00
_cell.angle_beta   90.00
_cell.angle_gamma   90.00
#
_symmetry.space_group_name_H-M   'P 1'
#
loop_
_entity.id
_entity.type
_entity.pdbx_description
1 polymer ?
#
loop_
_entity_poly.entity_id
_entity_poly.type
_entity_poly.pdbx_seq_one_letter_code
_entity_poly.pdbx_strand_id
1 'polypeptide(L)'
;MAEGDNSLHSLFASGETLYNSIENSDLASSDIKYQEDVRRALECFSKMEAYLGNLTSKLIEGERLDILKRARQYHEQFLRNVELHEILTKEDRDYMEQASNDLTKNAAKTREIKIARYKRKIALEKEIKELEQQFETLGERIDENIKRKHVLKLVELFIQKSLDELASIKQETELLEKMRMTLNQGIEQKKTDELYKADSRLRNPNGPLLSKEGRPLQPFIITNKREAIQKEVFRPGWRLPTMTVDEYLQQEMERGNIISGGGKIPEKKEIDDNDESAIDAATYKAREMDEFKDANPRGWGNRMGKG
;
A
#
# COMPACT_ATOMS: atom_id res chain seq x y z
N MET A 1 45.58 -20.89 0.65
CA MET A 1 46.34 -20.82 -0.61
C MET A 1 45.35 -21.12 -1.72
N ALA A 2 44.82 -20.17 -2.48
CA ALA A 2 45.47 -19.01 -3.06
C ALA A 2 44.71 -17.70 -2.80
N GLU A 3 45.44 -16.70 -2.31
CA GLU A 3 45.10 -15.29 -2.53
C GLU A 3 45.39 -15.00 -4.00
N GLY A 4 44.47 -15.37 -4.88
CA GLY A 4 44.52 -14.98 -6.29
C GLY A 4 44.05 -13.54 -6.39
N ASP A 5 44.92 -12.66 -6.86
CA ASP A 5 44.72 -11.24 -7.14
C ASP A 5 43.24 -10.76 -7.13
N ASN A 6 42.80 -10.31 -5.95
CA ASN A 6 41.54 -9.61 -5.74
C ASN A 6 41.64 -8.17 -6.27
N SER A 7 41.96 -8.02 -7.56
CA SER A 7 41.83 -6.73 -8.22
C SER A 7 40.39 -6.25 -8.08
N LEU A 8 40.21 -4.93 -7.92
CA LEU A 8 38.86 -4.36 -7.80
C LEU A 8 38.00 -4.73 -9.03
N HIS A 9 38.64 -4.91 -10.19
CA HIS A 9 38.02 -5.34 -11.44
C HIS A 9 37.55 -6.81 -11.42
N SER A 10 38.36 -7.75 -10.90
CA SER A 10 37.95 -9.16 -10.79
C SER A 10 36.83 -9.36 -9.78
N LEU A 11 36.88 -8.65 -8.66
CA LEU A 11 35.77 -8.60 -7.69
C LEU A 11 34.51 -7.98 -8.31
N PHE A 12 34.68 -6.92 -9.11
CA PHE A 12 33.57 -6.28 -9.84
C PHE A 12 32.91 -7.24 -10.84
N ALA A 13 33.69 -7.86 -11.73
CA ALA A 13 33.16 -8.78 -12.74
C ALA A 13 32.52 -10.03 -12.11
N SER A 14 33.11 -10.56 -11.03
CA SER A 14 32.52 -11.67 -10.29
C SER A 14 31.24 -11.26 -9.58
N GLY A 15 31.18 -10.06 -9.03
CA GLY A 15 29.96 -9.55 -8.41
C GLY A 15 28.87 -9.29 -9.45
N GLU A 16 29.22 -8.67 -10.58
CA GLU A 16 28.29 -8.32 -11.66
C GLU A 16 27.64 -9.56 -12.28
N THR A 17 28.44 -10.60 -12.52
CA THR A 17 27.92 -11.90 -12.98
C THR A 17 26.97 -12.53 -11.96
N LEU A 18 27.31 -12.48 -10.66
CA LEU A 18 26.41 -12.94 -9.58
C LEU A 18 25.13 -12.11 -9.51
N TYR A 19 25.21 -10.78 -9.60
CA TYR A 19 24.04 -9.90 -9.61
C TYR A 19 23.10 -10.22 -10.78
N ASN A 20 23.65 -10.33 -11.98
CA ASN A 20 22.88 -10.64 -13.18
C ASN A 20 22.27 -12.04 -13.08
N SER A 21 22.97 -13.01 -12.48
CA SER A 21 22.42 -14.33 -12.20
C SER A 21 21.26 -14.28 -11.21
N ILE A 22 21.32 -13.42 -10.18
CA ILE A 22 20.27 -13.24 -9.18
C ILE A 22 19.06 -12.50 -9.78
N GLU A 23 19.29 -11.44 -10.57
CA GLU A 23 18.22 -10.64 -11.20
C GLU A 23 17.42 -11.47 -12.23
N ASN A 24 18.07 -12.40 -12.92
CA ASN A 24 17.45 -13.28 -13.90
C ASN A 24 17.10 -14.69 -13.36
N SER A 25 17.20 -14.93 -12.05
CA SER A 25 16.90 -16.25 -11.49
C SER A 25 15.39 -16.51 -11.40
N ASP A 26 14.95 -17.73 -11.71
CA ASP A 26 13.58 -18.18 -11.48
C ASP A 26 13.30 -18.62 -10.02
N LEU A 27 14.34 -18.60 -9.17
CA LEU A 27 14.23 -19.04 -7.78
C LEU A 27 13.43 -18.04 -6.95
N ALA A 28 12.63 -18.56 -6.02
CA ALA A 28 11.91 -17.72 -5.08
C ALA A 28 12.90 -16.98 -4.17
N SER A 29 12.57 -15.76 -3.77
CA SER A 29 13.41 -14.98 -2.87
C SER A 29 13.58 -15.66 -1.50
N SER A 30 12.68 -16.55 -1.09
CA SER A 30 12.79 -17.36 0.13
C SER A 30 13.66 -18.61 0.00
N ASP A 31 14.16 -18.94 -1.19
CA ASP A 31 15.02 -20.11 -1.40
C ASP A 31 16.39 -19.90 -0.73
N ILE A 32 16.90 -20.94 -0.08
CA ILE A 32 18.19 -20.96 0.60
C ILE A 32 19.32 -20.65 -0.39
N LYS A 33 19.28 -21.23 -1.60
CA LYS A 33 20.31 -21.02 -2.61
C LYS A 33 20.30 -19.58 -3.12
N TYR A 34 19.12 -19.02 -3.35
CA TYR A 34 18.96 -17.62 -3.74
C TYR A 34 19.53 -16.68 -2.66
N GLN A 35 19.19 -16.93 -1.39
CA GLN A 35 19.71 -16.14 -0.27
C GLN A 35 21.24 -16.30 -0.09
N GLU A 36 21.81 -17.48 -0.31
CA GLU A 36 23.26 -17.68 -0.32
C GLU A 36 23.96 -16.88 -1.42
N ASP A 37 23.43 -16.89 -2.64
CA ASP A 37 23.98 -16.14 -3.76
C ASP A 37 23.90 -14.63 -3.51
N VAL A 38 22.79 -14.14 -2.94
CA VAL A 38 22.66 -12.74 -2.49
C VAL A 38 23.73 -12.38 -1.46
N ARG A 39 24.00 -13.23 -0.47
CA ARG A 39 25.05 -12.98 0.53
C ARG A 39 26.45 -12.91 -0.10
N ARG A 40 26.78 -13.84 -0.99
CA ARG A 40 28.06 -13.82 -1.72
C ARG A 40 28.22 -12.55 -2.54
N ALA A 41 27.17 -12.14 -3.25
CA ALA A 41 27.19 -10.90 -4.03
C ALA A 41 27.38 -9.66 -3.13
N LEU A 42 26.74 -9.61 -1.95
CA LEU A 42 26.94 -8.52 -0.98
C LEU A 42 28.40 -8.41 -0.51
N GLU A 43 29.07 -9.54 -0.27
CA GLU A 43 30.49 -9.55 0.11
C GLU A 43 31.39 -9.00 -1.01
N CYS A 44 31.15 -9.44 -2.26
CA CYS A 44 31.86 -8.96 -3.45
C CYS A 44 31.67 -7.45 -3.67
N PHE A 45 30.47 -6.93 -3.36
CA PHE A 45 30.08 -5.55 -3.61
C PHE A 45 30.14 -4.64 -2.39
N SER A 46 30.76 -5.06 -1.29
CA SER A 46 30.96 -4.24 -0.09
C SER A 46 31.55 -2.84 -0.36
N LYS A 47 32.22 -2.65 -1.50
CA LYS A 47 32.81 -1.38 -1.96
C LYS A 47 31.92 -0.57 -2.93
N MET A 48 30.73 -1.04 -3.29
CA MET A 48 29.82 -0.43 -4.26
C MET A 48 28.39 -0.31 -3.72
N GLU A 49 28.08 0.89 -3.27
CA GLU A 49 26.85 1.20 -2.53
C GLU A 49 25.56 0.98 -3.34
N ALA A 50 25.57 1.20 -4.66
CA ALA A 50 24.39 0.98 -5.51
C ALA A 50 23.93 -0.49 -5.53
N TYR A 51 24.88 -1.42 -5.65
CA TYR A 51 24.59 -2.86 -5.66
C TYR A 51 24.19 -3.35 -4.27
N LEU A 52 24.82 -2.82 -3.21
CA LEU A 52 24.47 -3.13 -1.83
C LEU A 52 23.01 -2.78 -1.53
N GLY A 53 22.53 -1.61 -1.97
CA GLY A 53 21.12 -1.22 -1.78
C GLY A 53 20.14 -2.22 -2.39
N ASN A 54 20.35 -2.57 -3.66
CA ASN A 54 19.51 -3.51 -4.41
C ASN A 54 19.50 -4.91 -3.79
N LEU A 55 20.67 -5.43 -3.42
CA LEU A 55 20.78 -6.77 -2.84
C LEU A 55 20.24 -6.82 -1.41
N THR A 56 20.48 -5.76 -0.63
CA THR A 56 19.92 -5.65 0.73
C THR A 56 18.40 -5.70 0.70
N SER A 57 17.75 -5.06 -0.29
CA SER A 57 16.29 -5.10 -0.42
C SER A 57 15.72 -6.49 -0.74
N LYS A 58 16.55 -7.45 -1.20
CA LYS A 58 16.15 -8.85 -1.46
C LYS A 58 16.30 -9.78 -0.26
N LEU A 59 16.89 -9.31 0.84
CA LEU A 59 16.99 -10.10 2.07
C LEU A 59 15.62 -10.31 2.71
N ILE A 60 15.39 -11.53 3.18
CA ILE A 60 14.15 -11.94 3.88
C ILE A 60 14.39 -12.19 5.37
N GLU A 61 15.64 -12.42 5.76
CA GLU A 61 15.99 -12.75 7.14
C GLU A 61 16.05 -11.50 8.03
N GLY A 62 15.20 -11.46 9.07
CA GLY A 62 15.18 -10.42 10.10
C GLY A 62 13.99 -9.47 10.03
N GLU A 63 14.10 -8.33 10.74
CA GLU A 63 13.06 -7.29 10.70
C GLU A 63 13.11 -6.55 9.35
N ARG A 64 12.06 -6.71 8.54
CA ARG A 64 11.96 -6.10 7.20
C ARG A 64 12.21 -4.58 7.21
N LEU A 65 11.72 -3.89 8.23
CA LEU A 65 11.85 -2.44 8.35
C LEU A 65 13.32 -2.02 8.49
N ASP A 66 14.14 -2.79 9.22
CA ASP A 66 15.57 -2.54 9.36
C ASP A 66 16.34 -2.84 8.07
N ILE A 67 15.95 -3.89 7.34
CA ILE A 67 16.49 -4.21 6.03
C ILE A 67 16.25 -3.04 5.06
N LEU A 68 15.01 -2.53 5.01
CA LEU A 68 14.63 -1.39 4.18
C LEU A 68 15.38 -0.11 4.56
N LYS A 69 15.57 0.16 5.85
CA LYS A 69 16.37 1.30 6.32
C LYS A 69 17.81 1.21 5.82
N ARG A 70 18.45 0.04 5.91
CA ARG A 70 19.81 -0.18 5.41
C ARG A 70 19.89 -0.05 3.89
N ALA A 71 18.96 -0.66 3.16
CA ALA A 71 18.87 -0.52 1.71
C ALA A 71 18.74 0.94 1.28
N ARG A 72 17.88 1.72 1.98
CA ARG A 72 17.73 3.16 1.77
C ARG A 72 19.05 3.91 1.97
N GLN A 73 19.75 3.64 3.06
CA GLN A 73 21.04 4.29 3.36
C GLN A 73 22.07 4.05 2.25
N TYR A 74 22.16 2.83 1.72
CA TYR A 74 23.07 2.52 0.62
C TYR A 74 22.72 3.25 -0.67
N HIS A 75 21.44 3.31 -1.06
CA HIS A 75 21.02 4.07 -2.24
C HIS A 75 21.24 5.57 -2.08
N GLU A 76 20.94 6.14 -0.91
CA GLU A 76 21.20 7.55 -0.63
C GLU A 76 22.70 7.85 -0.64
N GLN A 77 23.54 6.97 -0.09
CA GLN A 77 25.00 7.13 -0.10
C GLN A 77 25.55 7.09 -1.52
N PHE A 78 25.08 6.15 -2.34
CA PHE A 78 25.42 6.08 -3.75
C PHE A 78 25.07 7.39 -4.46
N LEU A 79 23.84 7.89 -4.31
CA LEU A 79 23.42 9.14 -4.96
C LEU A 79 24.23 10.35 -4.48
N ARG A 80 24.59 10.42 -3.18
CA ARG A 80 25.50 11.45 -2.66
C ARG A 80 26.87 11.40 -3.33
N ASN A 81 27.44 10.21 -3.51
CA ASN A 81 28.72 10.04 -4.18
C ASN A 81 28.65 10.43 -5.66
N VAL A 82 27.57 10.06 -6.36
CA VAL A 82 27.32 10.49 -7.75
C VAL A 82 27.20 12.01 -7.86
N GLU A 83 26.51 12.64 -6.91
CA GLU A 83 26.38 14.10 -6.85
C GLU A 83 27.72 14.79 -6.60
N LEU A 84 28.53 14.27 -5.67
CA LEU A 84 29.88 14.77 -5.38
C LEU A 84 30.80 14.72 -6.60
N HIS A 85 30.62 13.71 -7.46
CA HIS A 85 31.37 13.58 -8.72
C HIS A 85 30.75 14.33 -9.90
N GLU A 86 29.70 15.13 -9.68
CA GLU A 86 29.00 15.92 -10.70
C GLU A 86 28.42 15.10 -11.87
N ILE A 87 28.22 13.79 -11.67
CA ILE A 87 27.66 12.88 -12.68
C ILE A 87 26.13 13.02 -12.74
N LEU A 88 25.50 13.46 -11.64
CA LEU A 88 24.06 13.56 -11.53
C LEU A 88 23.49 14.67 -12.42
N THR A 89 22.55 14.30 -13.31
CA THR A 89 21.93 15.25 -14.23
C THR A 89 20.97 16.21 -13.51
N LYS A 90 20.69 17.37 -14.12
CA LYS A 90 19.74 18.35 -13.55
C LYS A 90 18.34 17.76 -13.37
N GLU A 91 17.89 16.96 -14.33
CA GLU A 91 16.59 16.28 -14.27
C GLU A 91 16.48 15.34 -13.06
N ASP A 92 17.57 14.62 -12.74
CA ASP A 92 17.60 13.69 -11.61
C ASP A 92 17.59 14.44 -10.26
N ARG A 93 18.28 15.59 -10.19
CA ARG A 93 18.24 16.49 -9.01
C ARG A 93 16.85 17.05 -8.77
N ASP A 94 16.22 17.58 -9.81
CA ASP A 94 14.86 18.12 -9.73
C ASP A 94 13.87 17.05 -9.27
N TYR A 95 14.05 15.80 -9.72
CA TYR A 95 13.24 14.67 -9.27
C TYR A 95 13.45 14.34 -7.79
N MET A 96 14.69 14.32 -7.30
CA MET A 96 15.00 14.09 -5.88
C MET A 96 14.41 15.18 -4.98
N GLU A 97 14.50 16.44 -5.39
CA GLU A 97 13.88 17.56 -4.68
C GLU A 97 12.34 17.46 -4.66
N GLN A 98 11.72 17.04 -5.77
CA GLN A 98 10.27 16.84 -5.80
C GLN A 98 9.82 15.66 -4.94
N ALA A 99 10.59 14.56 -4.91
CA ALA A 99 10.30 13.37 -4.13
C ALA A 99 10.43 13.59 -2.62
N SER A 100 11.37 14.43 -2.19
CA SER A 100 11.55 14.79 -0.77
C SER A 100 10.45 15.72 -0.26
N ASN A 101 9.95 16.60 -1.12
CA ASN A 101 9.00 17.64 -0.74
C ASN A 101 7.51 17.19 -0.75
N ASP A 102 7.21 15.93 -1.13
CA ASP A 102 5.84 15.38 -1.29
C ASP A 102 4.86 16.32 -2.04
N LEU A 103 5.41 17.21 -2.87
CA LEU A 103 4.72 18.40 -3.36
C LEU A 103 3.95 18.16 -4.66
N THR A 104 3.71 16.90 -5.01
CA THR A 104 3.07 16.55 -6.28
C THR A 104 1.55 16.67 -6.19
N LYS A 105 1.08 17.92 -6.29
CA LYS A 105 -0.35 18.27 -6.37
C LYS A 105 -1.02 17.84 -7.69
N ASN A 106 -0.26 17.39 -8.69
CA ASN A 106 -0.76 17.04 -10.03
C ASN A 106 -0.34 15.63 -10.47
N ALA A 107 -1.30 14.70 -10.46
CA ALA A 107 -1.09 13.30 -10.87
C ALA A 107 -0.71 13.14 -12.36
N ALA A 108 -1.10 14.07 -13.22
CA ALA A 108 -0.71 14.06 -14.64
C ALA A 108 0.80 14.28 -14.81
N LYS A 109 1.36 15.29 -14.13
CA LYS A 109 2.78 15.62 -14.21
C LYS A 109 3.67 14.51 -13.64
N THR A 110 3.27 13.89 -12.53
CA THR A 110 4.03 12.76 -11.96
C THR A 110 4.05 11.55 -12.88
N ARG A 111 2.93 11.28 -13.57
CA ARG A 111 2.86 10.21 -14.56
C ARG A 111 3.77 10.49 -15.75
N GLU A 112 3.78 11.72 -16.26
CA GLU A 112 4.66 12.12 -17.37
C GLU A 112 6.15 11.94 -17.01
N ILE A 113 6.56 12.39 -15.82
CA ILE A 113 7.93 12.21 -15.32
C ILE A 113 8.30 10.73 -15.24
N LYS A 114 7.42 9.88 -14.70
CA LYS A 114 7.66 8.41 -14.65
C LYS A 114 7.81 7.80 -16.04
N ILE A 115 6.97 8.21 -17.01
CA ILE A 115 7.06 7.72 -18.38
C ILE A 115 8.39 8.15 -19.03
N ALA A 116 8.81 9.40 -18.82
CA ALA A 116 10.08 9.90 -19.35
C ALA A 116 11.27 9.12 -18.78
N ARG A 117 11.29 8.90 -17.46
CA ARG A 117 12.34 8.10 -16.79
C ARG A 117 12.35 6.64 -17.25
N TYR A 118 11.17 6.03 -17.41
CA TYR A 118 11.06 4.67 -17.94
C TYR A 118 11.62 4.54 -19.38
N LYS A 119 11.29 5.49 -20.26
CA LYS A 119 11.85 5.53 -21.62
C LYS A 119 13.37 5.73 -21.61
N ARG A 120 13.88 6.59 -20.73
CA ARG A 120 15.33 6.82 -20.55
C ARG A 120 16.03 5.55 -20.07
N LYS A 121 15.46 4.83 -19.10
CA LYS A 121 15.97 3.54 -18.61
C LYS A 121 16.08 2.52 -19.75
N ILE A 122 15.04 2.35 -20.55
CA ILE A 122 15.06 1.42 -21.71
C ILE A 122 16.15 1.80 -22.71
N ALA A 123 16.29 3.09 -23.02
CA ALA A 123 17.32 3.56 -23.94
C ALA A 123 18.73 3.25 -23.41
N LEU A 124 18.98 3.48 -22.11
CA LEU A 124 20.24 3.14 -21.46
C LEU A 124 20.54 1.64 -21.49
N GLU A 125 19.55 0.80 -21.16
CA GLU A 125 19.71 -0.66 -21.22
C GLU A 125 20.04 -1.15 -22.63
N LYS A 126 19.45 -0.53 -23.66
CA LYS A 126 19.77 -0.84 -25.05
C LYS A 126 21.20 -0.42 -25.41
N GLU A 127 21.60 0.79 -25.07
CA GLU A 127 22.96 1.30 -25.32
C GLU A 127 24.02 0.45 -24.61
N ILE A 128 23.77 0.03 -23.37
CA ILE A 128 24.68 -0.85 -22.61
C ILE A 128 24.81 -2.20 -23.32
N LYS A 129 23.71 -2.83 -23.72
CA LYS A 129 23.74 -4.10 -24.46
C LYS A 129 24.51 -4.00 -25.78
N GLU A 130 24.37 -2.89 -26.51
CA GLU A 130 25.14 -2.66 -27.74
C GLU A 130 26.65 -2.53 -27.44
N LEU A 131 27.03 -1.88 -26.34
CA LEU A 131 28.42 -1.78 -25.89
C LEU A 131 28.95 -3.15 -25.42
N GLU A 132 28.17 -3.94 -24.69
CA GLU A 132 28.51 -5.30 -24.26
C GLU A 132 28.78 -6.23 -25.47
N GLN A 133 27.97 -6.14 -26.52
CA GLN A 133 28.23 -6.88 -27.77
C GLN A 133 29.54 -6.44 -28.44
N GLN A 134 29.88 -5.16 -28.36
CA GLN A 134 31.19 -4.67 -28.81
C GLN A 134 32.33 -5.23 -27.93
N PHE A 135 32.11 -5.39 -26.62
CA PHE A 135 33.03 -6.07 -25.71
C PHE A 135 33.29 -7.52 -26.10
N GLU A 136 32.25 -8.28 -26.41
CA GLU A 136 32.38 -9.69 -26.82
C GLU A 136 33.13 -9.85 -28.17
N THR A 137 32.90 -8.94 -29.12
CA THR A 137 33.48 -9.05 -30.46
C THR A 137 34.94 -8.61 -30.54
N LEU A 138 35.32 -7.56 -29.80
CA LEU A 138 36.65 -6.95 -29.88
C LEU A 138 37.57 -7.35 -28.70
N GLY A 139 37.01 -7.84 -27.60
CA GLY A 139 37.74 -8.31 -26.42
C GLY A 139 38.72 -7.26 -25.88
N GLU A 140 39.98 -7.65 -25.69
CA GLU A 140 41.02 -6.77 -25.14
C GLU A 140 41.44 -5.62 -26.07
N ARG A 141 41.04 -5.63 -27.35
CA ARG A 141 41.44 -4.61 -28.33
C ARG A 141 40.63 -3.32 -28.26
N ILE A 142 39.73 -3.22 -27.28
CA ILE A 142 38.79 -2.10 -27.16
C ILE A 142 39.46 -0.90 -26.53
N ASP A 143 39.21 0.25 -27.15
CA ASP A 143 39.68 1.54 -26.67
C ASP A 143 39.20 1.81 -25.24
N GLU A 144 40.10 2.31 -24.39
CA GLU A 144 39.80 2.72 -23.01
C GLU A 144 38.68 3.76 -22.95
N ASN A 145 38.53 4.60 -23.98
CA ASN A 145 37.41 5.55 -24.08
C ASN A 145 36.04 4.84 -24.14
N ILE A 146 35.97 3.69 -24.81
CA ILE A 146 34.74 2.89 -24.92
C ILE A 146 34.44 2.21 -23.59
N LYS A 147 35.46 1.67 -22.91
CA LYS A 147 35.34 1.14 -21.54
C LYS A 147 34.82 2.20 -20.57
N ARG A 148 35.40 3.40 -20.61
CA ARG A 148 34.93 4.53 -19.79
C ARG A 148 33.49 4.90 -20.11
N LYS A 149 33.11 4.97 -21.38
CA LYS A 149 31.73 5.25 -21.81
C LYS A 149 30.75 4.20 -21.26
N HIS A 150 31.12 2.93 -21.31
CA HIS A 150 30.31 1.84 -20.75
C HIS A 150 30.08 2.01 -19.25
N VAL A 151 31.15 2.25 -18.48
CA VAL A 151 31.04 2.47 -17.03
C VAL A 151 30.16 3.68 -16.70
N LEU A 152 30.32 4.80 -17.42
CA LEU A 152 29.45 5.97 -17.21
C LEU A 152 27.98 5.67 -17.50
N LYS A 153 27.70 4.88 -18.55
CA LYS A 153 26.34 4.44 -18.89
C LYS A 153 25.75 3.50 -17.83
N LEU A 154 26.55 2.59 -17.29
CA LEU A 154 26.15 1.79 -16.13
C LEU A 154 25.81 2.66 -14.93
N VAL A 155 26.65 3.65 -14.60
CA VAL A 155 26.36 4.59 -13.50
C VAL A 155 25.04 5.34 -13.76
N GLU A 156 24.80 5.84 -14.97
CA GLU A 156 23.53 6.45 -15.36
C GLU A 156 22.32 5.51 -15.15
N LEU A 157 22.47 4.23 -15.51
CA LEU A 157 21.45 3.21 -15.27
C LEU A 157 21.20 2.98 -13.77
N PHE A 158 22.27 2.89 -12.97
CA PHE A 158 22.17 2.69 -11.53
C PHE A 158 21.58 3.89 -10.78
N ILE A 159 21.75 5.11 -11.28
CA ILE A 159 21.03 6.29 -10.79
C ILE A 159 19.53 6.08 -10.96
N GLN A 160 19.08 5.72 -12.17
CA GLN A 160 17.66 5.49 -12.45
C GLN A 160 17.09 4.35 -11.59
N LYS A 161 17.80 3.21 -11.49
CA LYS A 161 17.39 2.08 -10.63
C LYS A 161 17.31 2.48 -9.16
N SER A 162 18.29 3.24 -8.64
CA SER A 162 18.31 3.65 -7.23
C SER A 162 17.16 4.61 -6.88
N LEU A 163 16.83 5.55 -7.76
CA LEU A 163 15.70 6.46 -7.57
C LEU A 163 14.35 5.71 -7.57
N ASP A 164 14.20 4.69 -8.42
CA ASP A 164 13.00 3.85 -8.45
C ASP A 164 12.89 3.00 -7.18
N GLU A 165 14.00 2.42 -6.72
CA GLU A 165 14.05 1.61 -5.50
C GLU A 165 13.78 2.47 -4.25
N LEU A 166 14.30 3.71 -4.17
CA LEU A 166 13.99 4.63 -3.07
C LEU A 166 12.49 4.96 -2.99
N ALA A 167 11.82 5.14 -4.13
CA ALA A 167 10.38 5.35 -4.17
C ALA A 167 9.61 4.11 -3.71
N SER A 168 10.06 2.92 -4.12
CA SER A 168 9.49 1.62 -3.69
C SER A 168 9.66 1.41 -2.18
N ILE A 169 10.88 1.64 -1.66
CA ILE A 169 11.20 1.54 -0.24
C ILE A 169 10.33 2.50 0.58
N LYS A 170 10.15 3.76 0.14
CA LYS A 170 9.27 4.71 0.83
C LYS A 170 7.85 4.16 0.98
N GLN A 171 7.24 3.69 -0.11
CA GLN A 171 5.90 3.11 -0.09
C GLN A 171 5.78 1.88 0.81
N GLU A 172 6.78 0.98 0.76
CA GLU A 172 6.80 -0.22 1.59
C GLU A 172 6.94 0.14 3.09
N THR A 173 7.82 1.08 3.43
CA THR A 173 7.99 1.53 4.83
C THR A 173 6.70 2.15 5.39
N GLU A 174 6.02 3.01 4.63
CA GLU A 174 4.75 3.60 5.04
C GLU A 174 3.66 2.54 5.26
N LEU A 175 3.63 1.50 4.42
CA LEU A 175 2.69 0.39 4.56
C LEU A 175 2.97 -0.43 5.83
N LEU A 176 4.25 -0.77 6.08
CA LEU A 176 4.65 -1.52 7.26
C LEU A 176 4.37 -0.75 8.55
N GLU A 177 4.56 0.56 8.56
CA GLU A 177 4.21 1.42 9.69
C GLU A 177 2.70 1.45 9.94
N LYS A 178 1.89 1.62 8.89
CA LYS A 178 0.43 1.54 8.99
C LYS A 178 -0.04 0.18 9.50
N MET A 179 0.53 -0.91 9.01
CA MET A 179 0.23 -2.27 9.50
C MET A 179 0.54 -2.43 10.99
N ARG A 180 1.67 -1.89 11.48
CA ARG A 180 2.00 -1.87 12.91
C ARG A 180 0.97 -1.09 13.73
N MET A 181 0.56 0.08 13.24
CA MET A 181 -0.47 0.89 13.91
C MET A 181 -1.81 0.17 13.98
N THR A 182 -2.27 -0.46 12.89
CA THR A 182 -3.53 -1.20 12.86
C THR A 182 -3.51 -2.43 13.78
N LEU A 183 -2.39 -3.16 13.84
CA LEU A 183 -2.21 -4.27 14.78
C LEU A 183 -2.30 -3.81 16.24
N ASN A 184 -1.67 -2.68 16.57
CA ASN A 184 -1.71 -2.11 17.92
C ASN A 184 -3.12 -1.60 18.30
N GLN A 185 -3.84 -0.96 17.37
CA GLN A 185 -5.23 -0.52 17.59
C GLN A 185 -6.22 -1.69 17.69
N GLY A 186 -6.01 -2.78 16.94
CA GLY A 186 -6.82 -4.00 17.05
C GLY A 186 -6.69 -4.71 18.40
N ILE A 187 -5.55 -4.55 19.08
CA ILE A 187 -5.32 -5.04 20.46
C ILE A 187 -6.12 -4.21 21.47
N GLU A 188 -6.24 -2.89 21.28
CA GLU A 188 -7.06 -2.03 22.13
C GLU A 188 -8.57 -2.29 21.94
N GLN A 189 -9.03 -2.47 20.70
CA GLN A 189 -10.43 -2.81 20.42
C GLN A 189 -10.85 -4.17 20.98
N LYS A 190 -9.97 -5.19 20.96
CA LYS A 190 -10.23 -6.48 21.61
C LYS A 190 -10.35 -6.35 23.13
N LYS A 191 -9.54 -5.51 23.77
CA LYS A 191 -9.64 -5.23 25.21
C LYS A 191 -10.95 -4.54 25.58
N THR A 192 -11.44 -3.61 24.73
CA THR A 192 -12.72 -2.94 24.97
C THR A 192 -13.91 -3.87 24.75
N ASP A 193 -13.91 -4.71 23.71
CA ASP A 193 -14.97 -5.70 23.47
C ASP A 193 -15.05 -6.77 24.57
N GLU A 194 -13.92 -7.15 25.17
CA GLU A 194 -13.91 -8.02 26.35
C GLU A 194 -14.46 -7.32 27.61
N LEU A 195 -14.28 -6.00 27.72
CA LEU A 195 -14.80 -5.19 28.82
C LEU A 195 -16.34 -5.04 28.75
N TYR A 196 -16.92 -4.92 27.55
CA TYR A 196 -18.37 -4.88 27.35
C TYR A 196 -19.05 -6.27 27.45
N LYS A 197 -18.27 -7.37 27.46
CA LYS A 197 -18.77 -8.73 27.77
C LYS A 197 -18.80 -9.05 29.27
N ALA A 198 -18.55 -8.06 30.14
CA ALA A 198 -18.53 -8.23 31.59
C ALA A 198 -19.90 -8.52 32.23
N ASP A 199 -21.01 -8.45 31.49
CA ASP A 199 -22.34 -8.90 31.97
C ASP A 199 -22.47 -10.43 32.12
N SER A 200 -21.48 -11.19 31.64
CA SER A 200 -21.43 -12.64 31.82
C SER A 200 -21.02 -13.10 33.22
N ARG A 201 -20.62 -12.17 34.11
CA ARG A 201 -20.10 -12.49 35.46
C ARG A 201 -21.16 -12.79 36.52
N LEU A 202 -22.45 -12.67 36.20
CA LEU A 202 -23.55 -13.10 37.08
C LEU A 202 -23.99 -14.56 36.86
N ARG A 203 -23.31 -15.29 35.96
CA ARG A 203 -23.67 -16.66 35.61
C ARG A 203 -22.91 -17.65 36.50
N ASN A 204 -23.58 -18.25 37.48
CA ASN A 204 -23.07 -19.47 38.12
C ASN A 204 -23.15 -20.63 37.10
N PRO A 205 -22.03 -21.13 36.55
CA PRO A 205 -22.04 -22.15 35.49
C PRO A 205 -22.45 -23.54 35.99
N ASN A 206 -22.47 -23.74 37.31
CA ASN A 206 -22.64 -25.04 37.96
C ASN A 206 -24.05 -25.28 38.53
N GLY A 207 -25.04 -24.45 38.17
CA GLY A 207 -26.44 -24.63 38.58
C GLY A 207 -27.23 -25.52 37.60
N PRO A 208 -28.22 -26.30 38.07
CA PRO A 208 -29.08 -27.09 37.20
C PRO A 208 -29.91 -26.18 36.26
N LEU A 209 -29.93 -26.53 34.97
CA LEU A 209 -30.61 -25.75 33.91
C LEU A 209 -32.14 -25.74 34.03
N LEU A 210 -32.69 -26.77 34.66
CA LEU A 210 -34.12 -27.01 34.83
C LEU A 210 -34.42 -27.23 36.31
N SER A 211 -35.58 -26.76 36.77
CA SER A 211 -36.12 -27.22 38.04
C SER A 211 -36.51 -28.71 37.95
N LYS A 212 -36.71 -29.39 39.10
CA LYS A 212 -37.21 -30.78 39.12
C LYS A 212 -38.58 -30.95 38.43
N GLU A 213 -39.27 -29.86 38.19
CA GLU A 213 -40.57 -29.77 37.52
C GLU A 213 -40.44 -29.36 36.03
N GLY A 214 -39.23 -29.30 35.49
CA GLY A 214 -38.96 -29.01 34.08
C GLY A 214 -39.04 -27.54 33.69
N ARG A 215 -39.11 -26.61 34.65
CA ARG A 215 -39.15 -25.17 34.36
C ARG A 215 -37.73 -24.64 34.17
N PRO A 216 -37.43 -23.91 33.07
CA PRO A 216 -36.10 -23.36 32.84
C PRO A 216 -35.79 -22.25 33.85
N LEU A 217 -34.79 -22.49 34.69
CA LEU A 217 -34.33 -21.56 35.72
C LEU A 217 -33.28 -20.58 35.18
N GLN A 218 -32.75 -20.84 33.99
CA GLN A 218 -31.83 -19.97 33.29
C GLN A 218 -32.38 -19.64 31.90
N PRO A 219 -32.23 -18.39 31.42
CA PRO A 219 -32.54 -18.06 30.04
C PRO A 219 -31.61 -18.86 29.12
N PHE A 220 -32.21 -19.69 28.25
CA PHE A 220 -31.51 -20.42 27.20
C PHE A 220 -32.02 -19.92 25.85
N ILE A 221 -31.12 -19.84 24.87
CA ILE A 221 -31.46 -19.42 23.51
C ILE A 221 -31.65 -20.69 22.69
N ILE A 222 -32.86 -20.89 22.16
CA ILE A 222 -33.21 -21.98 21.26
C ILE A 222 -32.80 -21.59 19.85
N THR A 223 -31.50 -21.62 19.55
CA THR A 223 -31.01 -21.45 18.17
C THR A 223 -29.87 -22.42 17.87
N ASN A 224 -29.67 -22.73 16.59
CA ASN A 224 -28.59 -23.55 16.02
C ASN A 224 -27.22 -22.89 16.25
N LYS A 225 -26.81 -22.72 17.51
CA LYS A 225 -25.51 -22.16 17.89
C LYS A 225 -24.35 -22.94 17.28
N ARG A 226 -24.54 -24.24 17.04
CA ARG A 226 -23.54 -25.10 16.40
C ARG A 226 -23.23 -24.63 14.97
N GLU A 227 -24.24 -24.26 14.19
CA GLU A 227 -24.06 -23.78 12.81
C GLU A 227 -23.48 -22.37 12.76
N ALA A 228 -23.91 -21.49 13.68
CA ALA A 228 -23.37 -20.14 13.81
C ALA A 228 -21.88 -20.15 14.22
N ILE A 229 -21.54 -20.95 15.23
CA ILE A 229 -20.15 -21.11 15.70
C ILE A 229 -19.29 -21.75 14.60
N GLN A 230 -19.78 -22.77 13.89
CA GLN A 230 -19.05 -23.40 12.79
C GLN A 230 -18.67 -22.40 11.68
N LYS A 231 -19.53 -21.41 11.40
CA LYS A 231 -19.26 -20.33 10.45
C LYS A 231 -18.26 -19.28 10.95
N GLU A 232 -17.96 -19.25 12.24
CA GLU A 232 -17.04 -18.29 12.86
C GLU A 232 -15.61 -18.83 13.02
N VAL A 233 -15.40 -20.16 13.07
CA VAL A 233 -14.09 -20.75 13.45
C VAL A 233 -12.99 -20.65 12.37
N PHE A 234 -13.30 -20.26 11.13
CA PHE A 234 -12.30 -20.16 10.05
C PHE A 234 -12.43 -18.89 9.21
N ARG A 235 -12.59 -17.74 9.87
CA ARG A 235 -12.62 -16.45 9.18
C ARG A 235 -11.20 -15.93 8.90
N PRO A 236 -10.88 -15.52 7.66
CA PRO A 236 -9.67 -14.74 7.40
C PRO A 236 -9.65 -13.48 8.27
N GLY A 237 -8.46 -13.02 8.69
CA GLY A 237 -8.29 -11.86 9.60
C GLY A 237 -8.71 -10.50 9.04
N TRP A 238 -9.43 -10.46 7.92
CA TRP A 238 -9.82 -9.28 7.17
C TRP A 238 -11.31 -9.40 6.80
N ARG A 239 -12.07 -8.32 7.00
CA ARG A 239 -13.53 -8.28 6.77
C ARG A 239 -13.80 -7.76 5.35
N LEU A 240 -13.86 -8.65 4.35
CA LEU A 240 -14.50 -8.28 3.09
C LEU A 240 -16.02 -8.34 3.22
N PRO A 241 -16.74 -7.56 2.41
CA PRO A 241 -18.13 -7.87 2.09
C PRO A 241 -18.21 -9.33 1.65
N THR A 242 -18.89 -10.16 2.45
CA THR A 242 -19.07 -11.58 2.17
C THR A 242 -20.12 -11.83 1.09
N MET A 243 -20.71 -10.77 0.56
CA MET A 243 -21.73 -10.77 -0.47
C MET A 243 -21.46 -9.63 -1.44
N THR A 244 -21.84 -9.86 -2.70
CA THR A 244 -21.83 -8.81 -3.72
C THR A 244 -22.98 -7.83 -3.48
N VAL A 245 -22.88 -6.63 -4.06
CA VAL A 245 -23.94 -5.61 -3.96
C VAL A 245 -25.27 -6.15 -4.46
N ASP A 246 -25.24 -6.91 -5.55
CA ASP A 246 -26.43 -7.51 -6.16
C ASP A 246 -27.05 -8.57 -5.24
N GLU A 247 -26.24 -9.41 -4.63
CA GLU A 247 -26.69 -10.44 -3.67
C GLU A 247 -27.29 -9.81 -2.41
N TYR A 248 -26.74 -8.68 -1.96
CA TYR A 248 -27.29 -7.91 -0.84
C TYR A 248 -28.63 -7.28 -1.21
N LEU A 249 -28.72 -6.69 -2.40
CA LEU A 249 -29.97 -6.14 -2.92
C LEU A 249 -31.05 -7.21 -2.99
N GLN A 250 -30.70 -8.42 -3.45
CA GLN A 250 -31.63 -9.54 -3.59
C GLN A 250 -32.15 -10.02 -2.23
N GLN A 251 -31.29 -10.10 -1.20
CA GLN A 251 -31.71 -10.42 0.16
C GLN A 251 -32.59 -9.33 0.78
N GLU A 252 -32.31 -8.05 0.54
CA GLU A 252 -33.16 -6.96 1.01
C GLU A 252 -34.50 -6.90 0.25
N MET A 253 -34.53 -7.29 -1.02
CA MET A 253 -35.75 -7.51 -1.83
C MET A 253 -36.61 -8.63 -1.25
N GLU A 254 -36.01 -9.79 -0.95
CA GLU A 254 -36.70 -10.92 -0.32
C GLU A 254 -37.23 -10.58 1.08
N ARG A 255 -36.52 -9.73 1.82
CA ARG A 255 -36.96 -9.20 3.12
C ARG A 255 -38.01 -8.10 3.02
N GLY A 256 -38.34 -7.65 1.80
CA GLY A 256 -39.34 -6.60 1.57
C GLY A 256 -38.89 -5.19 1.97
N ASN A 257 -37.59 -4.99 2.21
CA ASN A 257 -37.01 -3.68 2.56
C ASN A 257 -36.75 -2.79 1.34
N ILE A 258 -36.91 -3.34 0.13
CA ILE A 258 -36.77 -2.58 -1.12
C ILE A 258 -38.14 -2.18 -1.62
N ILE A 259 -38.34 -0.86 -1.71
CA ILE A 259 -39.56 -0.25 -2.25
C ILE A 259 -39.59 -0.50 -3.76
N SER A 260 -40.33 -1.52 -4.19
CA SER A 260 -40.44 -1.93 -5.61
C SER A 260 -41.42 -1.08 -6.44
N GLY A 261 -41.97 -0.02 -5.87
CA GLY A 261 -42.78 0.95 -6.57
C GLY A 261 -42.15 2.32 -6.44
N GLY A 262 -41.53 2.82 -7.50
CA GLY A 262 -41.33 4.26 -7.64
C GLY A 262 -42.72 4.89 -7.55
N GLY A 263 -43.06 5.42 -6.36
CA GLY A 263 -44.28 6.18 -6.18
C GLY A 263 -44.33 7.25 -7.26
N LYS A 264 -45.52 7.52 -7.80
CA LYS A 264 -45.74 8.60 -8.76
C LYS A 264 -44.92 9.80 -8.30
N ILE A 265 -43.95 10.22 -9.13
CA ILE A 265 -43.27 11.49 -8.94
C ILE A 265 -44.41 12.49 -8.71
N PRO A 266 -44.48 13.18 -7.57
CA PRO A 266 -45.52 14.16 -7.38
C PRO A 266 -45.33 15.18 -8.49
N GLU A 267 -46.19 15.12 -9.51
CA GLU A 267 -46.29 16.17 -10.50
C GLU A 267 -46.47 17.44 -9.70
N LYS A 268 -45.49 18.34 -9.79
CA LYS A 268 -45.63 19.67 -9.23
C LYS A 268 -46.87 20.24 -9.91
N LYS A 269 -47.99 20.34 -9.19
CA LYS A 269 -49.12 21.13 -9.65
C LYS A 269 -48.59 22.53 -9.87
N GLU A 270 -48.44 22.90 -11.13
CA GLU A 270 -48.26 24.29 -11.53
C GLU A 270 -49.50 25.03 -11.02
N ILE A 271 -49.27 26.00 -10.15
CA ILE A 271 -50.34 26.87 -9.65
C ILE A 271 -50.71 27.75 -10.84
N ASP A 272 -51.97 27.73 -11.25
CA ASP A 272 -52.45 28.59 -12.34
C ASP A 272 -52.35 30.05 -11.88
N ASP A 273 -51.63 30.88 -12.65
CA ASP A 273 -51.39 32.29 -12.34
C ASP A 273 -52.69 33.13 -12.25
N ASN A 274 -53.84 32.56 -12.65
CA ASN A 274 -55.15 33.21 -12.58
C ASN A 274 -55.97 32.88 -11.33
N ASP A 275 -55.52 32.01 -10.42
CA ASP A 275 -56.24 31.67 -9.19
C ASP A 275 -55.64 32.41 -7.97
N GLU A 276 -56.16 33.61 -7.68
CA GLU A 276 -55.71 34.46 -6.56
C GLU A 276 -55.69 33.72 -5.22
N SER A 277 -56.64 32.79 -5.00
CA SER A 277 -56.74 32.03 -3.74
C SER A 277 -55.57 31.04 -3.54
N ALA A 278 -55.07 30.46 -4.63
CA ALA A 278 -53.95 29.53 -4.62
C ALA A 278 -52.61 30.26 -4.44
N ILE A 279 -52.49 31.46 -5.00
CA ILE A 279 -51.30 32.33 -4.87
C ILE A 279 -51.15 32.81 -3.42
N ASP A 280 -52.26 33.22 -2.78
CA ASP A 280 -52.25 33.63 -1.37
C ASP A 280 -51.85 32.47 -0.45
N ALA A 281 -52.43 31.29 -0.66
CA ALA A 281 -52.09 30.10 0.14
C ALA A 281 -50.62 29.68 0.01
N ALA A 282 -50.05 29.79 -1.21
CA ALA A 282 -48.63 29.53 -1.45
C ALA A 282 -47.74 30.55 -0.72
N THR A 283 -48.16 31.82 -0.69
CA THR A 283 -47.44 32.90 -0.02
C THR A 283 -47.44 32.73 1.50
N TYR A 284 -48.59 32.35 2.09
CA TYR A 284 -48.67 32.02 3.52
C TYR A 284 -47.78 30.84 3.89
N LYS A 285 -47.84 29.76 3.10
CA LYS A 285 -46.99 28.57 3.32
C LYS A 285 -45.50 28.88 3.19
N ALA A 286 -45.12 29.77 2.28
CA ALA A 286 -43.73 30.20 2.13
C ALA A 286 -43.25 30.95 3.38
N ARG A 287 -44.08 31.84 3.95
CA ARG A 287 -43.75 32.54 5.21
C ARG A 287 -43.62 31.59 6.39
N GLU A 288 -44.56 30.65 6.56
CA GLU A 288 -44.50 29.65 7.63
C GLU A 288 -43.23 28.79 7.54
N MET A 289 -42.82 28.43 6.32
CA MET A 289 -41.60 27.66 6.08
C MET A 289 -40.33 28.45 6.38
N ASP A 290 -40.36 29.78 6.21
CA ASP A 290 -39.25 30.66 6.58
C ASP A 290 -39.15 30.80 8.09
N GLU A 291 -40.28 31.04 8.77
CA GLU A 291 -40.36 31.14 10.23
C GLU A 291 -39.94 29.82 10.91
N PHE A 292 -40.33 28.66 10.34
CA PHE A 292 -39.88 27.36 10.81
C PHE A 292 -38.36 27.16 10.66
N LYS A 293 -37.75 27.64 9.57
CA LYS A 293 -36.30 27.52 9.36
C LYS A 293 -35.50 28.44 10.28
N ASP A 294 -36.02 29.65 10.53
CA ASP A 294 -35.44 30.59 11.49
C ASP A 294 -35.53 30.04 12.92
N ALA A 295 -36.64 29.39 13.27
CA ALA A 295 -36.80 28.70 14.55
C ALA A 295 -35.95 27.42 14.66
N ASN A 296 -35.56 26.78 13.54
CA ASN A 296 -34.79 25.53 13.51
C ASN A 296 -33.47 25.67 12.72
N PRO A 297 -32.48 26.40 13.27
CA PRO A 297 -31.17 26.54 12.65
C PRO A 297 -30.49 25.19 12.38
N ARG A 298 -29.79 25.11 11.24
CA ARG A 298 -29.03 23.93 10.83
C ARG A 298 -28.08 23.49 11.94
N GLY A 299 -28.17 22.20 12.30
CA GLY A 299 -27.32 21.60 13.33
C GLY A 299 -27.86 21.65 14.77
N TRP A 300 -29.13 22.02 14.99
CA TRP A 300 -29.79 21.91 16.31
C TRP A 300 -29.70 20.49 16.88
N GLY A 301 -29.90 19.45 16.05
CA GLY A 301 -29.99 18.06 16.50
C GLY A 301 -28.68 17.43 17.00
N ASN A 302 -27.50 18.02 16.71
CA ASN A 302 -26.21 17.37 17.01
C ASN A 302 -25.44 18.03 18.17
N ARG A 303 -26.14 18.77 19.05
CA ARG A 303 -25.52 19.49 20.18
C ARG A 303 -25.59 18.77 21.53
N MET A 304 -26.38 17.70 21.66
CA MET A 304 -26.54 16.95 22.91
C MET A 304 -25.49 15.83 23.13
N GLY A 305 -24.53 15.67 22.20
CA GLY A 305 -23.47 14.67 22.28
C GLY A 305 -22.09 15.19 22.73
N LYS A 306 -22.01 16.41 23.28
CA LYS A 306 -20.79 16.92 23.92
C LYS A 306 -20.97 16.95 25.43
N GLY A 307 -20.89 15.76 26.03
CA GLY A 307 -20.70 15.52 27.46
C GLY A 307 -19.65 14.44 27.62
#